data_AF-A0A6A3FLE7-F1
#
_entry.id   AF-A0A6A3FLE7-F1
#
_cell.length_a   1.000
_cell.length_b   1.000
_cell.length_c   1.000
_cell.angle_alpha   90.00
_cell.angle_beta   90.00
_cell.angle_gamma   90.00
#
_symmetry.space_group_name_H-M   'P 1'
#
loop_
_entity.id
_entity.type
_entity.pdbx_description
1 polymer ?
#
loop_
_entity_poly.entity_id
_entity_poly.type
_entity_poly.pdbx_seq_one_letter_code
_entity_poly.pdbx_strand_id
1 'polypeptide(L)'
;MGGTRGEEQVPHRDIAAVEIGKARKKFSEIQAGLIIGLTENTKLVFYPKCFASADPRRRTEVLLGAGDCVIFRGDVIHSGAAFTELNYRIHCVLTIKGIKWGADATEFAPPPAYKCEFCPFMAPTKLQVSNHKRGCLRNPARAAN
;
A
#
# COMPACT_ATOMS: atom_id res chain seq x y z
N MET A 1 2.83 -15.10 31.17
CA MET A 1 3.41 -13.95 30.45
C MET A 1 2.43 -13.54 29.37
N GLY A 2 1.75 -12.40 29.51
CA GLY A 2 0.78 -11.92 28.53
C GLY A 2 1.47 -11.05 27.49
N GLY A 3 1.71 -11.59 26.29
CA GLY A 3 2.18 -10.80 25.15
C GLY A 3 1.01 -10.04 24.52
N THR A 4 1.17 -8.72 24.34
CA THR A 4 0.23 -7.90 23.57
C THR A 4 0.26 -8.36 22.11
N ARG A 5 -0.82 -8.96 21.62
CA ARG A 5 -0.97 -9.31 20.21
C ARG A 5 -1.47 -8.11 19.43
N GLY A 6 -0.85 -7.81 18.29
CA GLY A 6 -1.30 -6.78 17.36
C GLY A 6 -1.79 -7.38 16.06
N GLU A 7 -2.92 -6.89 15.56
CA GLU A 7 -3.44 -7.26 14.23
C GLU A 7 -2.61 -6.59 13.11
N GLU A 8 -2.66 -7.18 11.92
CA GLU A 8 -2.05 -6.55 10.73
C GLU A 8 -2.76 -5.23 10.44
N GLN A 9 -1.99 -4.18 10.21
CA GLN A 9 -2.55 -2.88 9.85
C GLN A 9 -3.19 -2.94 8.46
N VAL A 10 -4.22 -2.14 8.26
CA VAL A 10 -4.79 -1.92 6.92
C VAL A 10 -3.72 -1.33 6.00
N PRO A 11 -3.56 -1.80 4.74
CA PRO A 11 -2.57 -1.25 3.81
C PRO A 11 -2.69 0.26 3.62
N HIS A 12 -1.56 0.96 3.70
CA HIS A 12 -1.51 2.42 3.67
C HIS A 12 -0.18 2.95 3.11
N ARG A 13 -0.09 4.28 3.05
CA ARG A 13 1.12 5.08 2.85
C ARG A 13 1.22 6.08 4.00
N ASP A 14 2.42 6.32 4.52
CA ASP A 14 2.64 7.31 5.59
C ASP A 14 2.78 8.75 5.06
N ILE A 15 2.82 8.89 3.74
CA ILE A 15 2.98 10.15 3.05
C ILE A 15 1.85 10.26 2.04
N ALA A 16 1.06 11.32 2.19
CA ALA A 16 -0.10 11.54 1.33
C ALA A 16 0.32 11.69 -0.15
N ALA A 17 -0.49 11.16 -1.05
CA ALA A 17 -0.29 11.20 -2.50
C ALA A 17 -0.07 12.63 -3.02
N VAL A 18 -0.73 13.62 -2.39
CA VAL A 18 -0.56 15.04 -2.71
C VAL A 18 0.85 15.54 -2.40
N GLU A 19 1.46 15.11 -1.30
CA GLU A 19 2.81 15.51 -0.90
C GLU A 19 3.86 14.84 -1.78
N ILE A 20 3.67 13.54 -2.05
CA ILE A 20 4.42 12.79 -3.05
C ILE A 20 4.37 13.50 -4.43
N GLY A 21 3.20 13.99 -4.83
CA GLY A 21 3.01 14.74 -6.07
C GLY A 21 3.77 16.06 -6.08
N LYS A 22 3.76 16.82 -4.96
CA LYS A 22 4.52 18.07 -4.81
C LYS A 22 6.03 17.81 -4.89
N ALA A 23 6.53 16.79 -4.19
CA ALA A 23 7.93 16.40 -4.20
C ALA A 23 8.40 16.09 -5.63
N ARG A 24 7.68 15.23 -6.35
CA ARG A 24 8.01 14.89 -7.73
C ARG A 24 7.97 16.09 -8.65
N LYS A 25 6.93 16.93 -8.55
CA LYS A 25 6.78 18.08 -9.43
C LYS A 25 7.88 19.13 -9.23
N LYS A 26 8.29 19.37 -7.98
CA LYS A 26 9.24 20.43 -7.64
C LYS A 26 10.70 19.99 -7.74
N PHE A 27 10.98 18.74 -7.39
CA PHE A 27 12.35 18.25 -7.22
C PHE A 27 12.70 17.04 -8.10
N SER A 28 11.74 16.46 -8.84
CA SER A 28 11.91 15.16 -9.52
C SER A 28 12.33 14.01 -8.61
N GLU A 29 12.08 14.17 -7.31
CA GLU A 29 12.43 13.22 -6.24
C GLU A 29 11.17 12.74 -5.51
N ILE A 30 11.35 11.81 -4.58
CA ILE A 30 10.28 11.30 -3.71
C ILE A 30 10.76 11.18 -2.27
N GLN A 31 9.88 11.50 -1.32
CA GLN A 31 10.10 11.20 0.09
C GLN A 31 10.16 9.68 0.34
N ALA A 32 10.72 9.25 1.47
CA ALA A 32 10.91 7.84 1.77
C ALA A 32 10.47 7.51 3.20
N GLY A 33 10.10 6.25 3.43
CA GLY A 33 9.97 5.69 4.77
C GLY A 33 11.24 4.93 5.14
N LEU A 34 11.54 4.90 6.43
CA LEU A 34 12.63 4.11 7.01
C LEU A 34 12.10 3.36 8.23
N ILE A 35 12.32 2.05 8.27
CA ILE A 35 12.06 1.24 9.45
C ILE A 35 13.35 0.54 9.88
N ILE A 36 13.62 0.57 11.19
CA ILE A 36 14.74 -0.12 11.82
C ILE A 36 14.18 -1.14 12.81
N GLY A 37 14.55 -2.40 12.65
CA GLY A 37 14.22 -3.46 13.60
C GLY A 37 15.02 -3.28 14.89
N LEU A 38 14.36 -3.14 16.04
CA LEU A 38 15.05 -3.14 17.34
C LEU A 38 15.03 -4.51 18.02
N THR A 39 14.25 -5.44 17.47
CA THR A 39 14.15 -6.82 17.90
C THR A 39 14.24 -7.74 16.70
N GLU A 40 14.69 -8.97 16.95
CA GLU A 40 14.65 -10.04 15.96
C GLU A 40 13.24 -10.26 15.43
N ASN A 41 13.17 -10.79 14.21
CA ASN A 41 11.93 -11.15 13.54
C ASN A 41 10.94 -9.99 13.38
N THR A 42 11.43 -8.76 13.22
CA THR A 42 10.57 -7.61 12.93
C THR A 42 9.97 -7.76 11.55
N LYS A 43 8.66 -7.98 11.49
CA LYS A 43 7.94 -8.26 10.24
C LYS A 43 7.20 -7.03 9.73
N LEU A 44 7.32 -6.80 8.43
CA LEU A 44 6.63 -5.77 7.67
C LEU A 44 5.99 -6.39 6.44
N VAL A 45 4.90 -5.79 5.97
CA VAL A 45 4.24 -6.18 4.73
C VAL A 45 4.38 -5.05 3.73
N PHE A 46 4.97 -5.34 2.56
CA PHE A 46 5.08 -4.40 1.46
C PHE A 46 4.29 -4.89 0.25
N TYR A 47 3.90 -3.95 -0.60
CA TYR A 47 3.27 -4.21 -1.89
C TYR A 47 4.17 -3.62 -2.99
N PRO A 48 5.22 -4.33 -3.44
CA PRO A 48 6.17 -3.79 -4.39
C PRO A 48 5.51 -3.41 -5.70
N LYS A 49 5.88 -2.24 -6.23
CA LYS A 49 5.32 -1.64 -7.46
C LYS A 49 3.82 -1.29 -7.35
N CYS A 50 3.22 -1.33 -6.16
CA CYS A 50 1.87 -0.83 -5.90
C CYS A 50 1.93 0.58 -5.31
N PHE A 51 1.48 1.56 -6.09
CA PHE A 51 1.50 2.98 -5.70
C PHE A 51 0.11 3.61 -5.50
N ALA A 52 -0.95 2.91 -5.92
CA ALA A 52 -2.33 3.39 -5.89
C ALA A 52 -3.33 2.40 -5.27
N SER A 53 -3.03 1.10 -5.34
CA SER A 53 -3.89 0.05 -4.78
C SER A 53 -3.07 -1.11 -4.24
N ALA A 54 -3.48 -1.68 -3.11
CA ALA A 54 -2.83 -2.80 -2.43
C ALA A 54 -3.18 -4.13 -3.11
N ASP A 55 -2.50 -4.48 -4.20
CA ASP A 55 -2.73 -5.75 -4.92
C ASP A 55 -2.26 -6.95 -4.08
N PRO A 56 -3.14 -7.84 -3.61
CA PRO A 56 -2.76 -8.96 -2.76
C PRO A 56 -1.72 -9.89 -3.40
N ARG A 57 -1.66 -9.94 -4.74
CA ARG A 57 -0.67 -10.75 -5.48
C ARG A 57 0.75 -10.21 -5.39
N ARG A 58 0.90 -8.96 -4.96
CA ARG A 58 2.17 -8.29 -4.74
C ARG A 58 2.57 -8.31 -3.26
N ARG A 59 1.70 -8.79 -2.35
CA ARG A 59 1.99 -8.83 -0.92
C ARG A 59 3.29 -9.58 -0.67
N THR A 60 4.26 -8.89 -0.07
CA THR A 60 5.59 -9.41 0.22
C THR A 60 5.90 -9.13 1.68
N GLU A 61 6.27 -10.16 2.42
CA GLU A 61 6.73 -9.99 3.80
C GLU A 61 8.23 -9.72 3.81
N VAL A 62 8.64 -8.73 4.60
CA VAL A 62 10.03 -8.41 4.87
C VAL A 62 10.29 -8.70 6.34
N LEU A 63 11.30 -9.52 6.60
CA LEU A 63 11.77 -9.85 7.94
C LEU A 63 13.08 -9.12 8.19
N LEU A 64 13.15 -8.39 9.29
CA LEU A 64 14.33 -7.68 9.75
C LEU A 64 14.84 -8.32 11.04
N GLY A 65 16.14 -8.56 11.12
CA GLY A 65 16.83 -8.85 12.37
C GLY A 65 16.99 -7.58 13.23
N ALA A 66 17.57 -7.73 14.42
CA ALA A 66 17.92 -6.57 15.24
C ALA A 66 19.03 -5.75 14.57
N GLY A 67 18.79 -4.44 14.39
CA GLY A 67 19.71 -3.52 13.72
C GLY A 67 19.53 -3.44 12.21
N ASP A 68 18.83 -4.38 11.58
CA ASP A 68 18.50 -4.30 10.17
C ASP A 68 17.58 -3.11 9.88
N CYS A 69 17.76 -2.51 8.69
CA CYS A 69 16.96 -1.39 8.26
C CYS A 69 16.42 -1.58 6.84
N VAL A 70 15.23 -1.03 6.60
CA VAL A 70 14.62 -0.94 5.27
C VAL A 70 14.28 0.50 4.95
N ILE A 71 14.80 0.99 3.83
CA ILE A 71 14.40 2.27 3.24
C ILE A 71 13.52 1.96 2.03
N PHE A 72 12.36 2.59 1.96
CA PHE A 72 11.40 2.38 0.88
C PHE A 72 10.84 3.72 0.39
N ARG A 73 10.45 3.76 -0.87
CA ARG A 73 9.80 4.94 -1.44
C ARG A 73 8.49 5.24 -0.70
N GLY A 74 8.24 6.49 -0.36
CA GLY A 74 7.08 6.91 0.42
C GLY A 74 5.73 6.74 -0.28
N ASP A 75 5.71 6.41 -1.57
CA ASP A 75 4.51 6.05 -2.32
C ASP A 75 4.25 4.54 -2.40
N VAL A 76 5.18 3.72 -1.90
CA VAL A 76 4.98 2.27 -1.82
C VAL A 76 3.99 1.98 -0.70
N ILE A 77 2.98 1.20 -1.05
CA ILE A 77 1.98 0.74 -0.09
C ILE A 77 2.59 -0.34 0.81
N HIS A 78 2.34 -0.24 2.11
CA HIS A 78 2.80 -1.18 3.11
C HIS A 78 1.81 -1.28 4.28
N SER A 79 2.06 -2.21 5.18
CA SER A 79 1.36 -2.33 6.46
C SER A 79 2.29 -2.93 7.52
N GLY A 80 2.08 -2.55 8.78
CA GLY A 80 2.64 -3.29 9.90
C GLY A 80 2.05 -4.69 9.94
N ALA A 81 2.91 -5.71 10.00
CA ALA A 81 2.46 -7.10 10.11
C ALA A 81 1.85 -7.38 11.49
N ALA A 82 0.99 -8.40 11.55
CA ALA A 82 0.52 -8.93 12.82
C ALA A 82 1.69 -9.51 13.63
N PHE A 83 1.60 -9.38 14.96
CA PHE A 83 2.61 -9.91 15.88
C PHE A 83 1.94 -10.59 17.08
N THR A 84 2.51 -11.73 17.48
CA THR A 84 2.08 -12.49 18.67
C THR A 84 2.91 -12.17 19.90
N GLU A 85 4.05 -11.51 19.70
CA GLU A 85 5.05 -11.15 20.69
C GLU A 85 5.42 -9.67 20.54
N LEU A 86 6.08 -9.13 21.56
CA LEU A 86 6.47 -7.73 21.60
C LEU A 86 7.42 -7.39 20.45
N ASN A 87 7.03 -6.43 19.61
CA ASN A 87 7.80 -6.00 18.45
C ASN A 87 8.16 -4.51 18.56
N TYR A 88 9.42 -4.21 18.87
CA TYR A 88 9.90 -2.83 18.90
C TYR A 88 10.62 -2.48 17.61
N ARG A 89 10.29 -1.32 17.05
CA ARG A 89 10.89 -0.79 15.83
C ARG A 89 10.91 0.72 15.85
N ILE A 90 11.88 1.31 15.18
CA ILE A 90 11.89 2.75 14.88
C ILE A 90 11.23 2.93 13.52
N HIS A 91 10.27 3.85 13.43
CA HIS A 91 9.65 4.26 12.19
C HIS A 91 9.95 5.74 11.94
N CYS A 92 10.56 6.05 10.80
CA CYS A 92 10.93 7.40 10.40
C CYS A 92 10.39 7.73 9.00
N VAL A 93 9.99 8.99 8.82
CA VAL A 93 9.70 9.57 7.51
C VAL A 93 10.88 10.44 7.07
N LEU A 94 11.48 10.10 5.94
CA LEU A 94 12.56 10.85 5.29
C LEU A 94 11.94 11.88 4.34
N THR A 95 12.07 13.16 4.67
CA THR A 95 11.45 14.26 3.93
C THR A 95 12.46 15.01 3.06
N ILE A 96 12.00 15.50 1.91
CA ILE A 96 12.81 16.36 1.05
C ILE A 96 12.73 17.79 1.59
N LYS A 97 13.88 18.43 1.77
CA LYS A 97 13.96 19.80 2.27
C LYS A 97 13.07 20.75 1.43
N GLY A 98 12.14 21.43 2.09
CA GLY A 98 11.21 22.36 1.44
C GLY A 98 9.90 21.74 0.94
N ILE A 99 9.66 20.45 1.18
CA ILE A 99 8.32 19.85 1.18
C ILE A 99 7.82 19.82 2.62
N LYS A 100 6.69 20.48 2.89
CA LYS A 100 6.00 20.34 4.17
C LYS A 100 5.35 18.95 4.22
N TRP A 101 5.67 18.18 5.25
CA TRP A 101 4.99 16.94 5.60
C TRP A 101 3.98 17.22 6.71
N GLY A 102 2.73 16.79 6.52
CA GLY A 102 1.76 16.73 7.60
C GLY A 102 2.09 15.56 8.51
N ALA A 103 2.46 15.85 9.77
CA ALA A 103 2.72 14.80 10.76
C ALA A 103 1.52 13.85 10.88
N ASP A 104 1.81 12.56 11.03
CA ASP A 104 0.84 11.48 11.28
C ASP A 104 -0.26 11.32 10.19
N ALA A 105 -0.03 11.85 8.98
CA ALA A 105 -0.96 11.73 7.87
C ALA A 105 -0.84 10.36 7.16
N THR A 106 -1.51 9.34 7.69
CA THR A 106 -1.63 8.03 7.04
C THR A 106 -2.72 8.04 5.97
N GLU A 107 -2.41 7.61 4.75
CA GLU A 107 -3.38 7.49 3.66
C GLU A 107 -3.69 6.02 3.36
N PHE A 108 -4.96 5.63 3.51
CA PHE A 108 -5.46 4.31 3.16
C PHE A 108 -5.17 3.95 1.70
N ALA A 109 -4.77 2.70 1.46
CA ALA A 109 -4.58 2.15 0.13
C ALA A 109 -5.66 1.11 -0.17
N PRO A 110 -6.59 1.40 -1.11
CA PRO A 110 -7.68 0.47 -1.41
C PRO A 110 -7.17 -0.80 -2.11
N PRO A 111 -7.91 -1.91 -2.01
CA PRO A 111 -7.65 -3.06 -2.90
C PRO A 111 -7.90 -2.66 -4.37
N PRO A 112 -7.34 -3.41 -5.34
CA PRO A 112 -7.62 -3.17 -6.75
C PRO A 112 -9.11 -3.26 -7.03
N ALA A 113 -9.63 -2.30 -7.78
CA ALA A 113 -10.99 -2.33 -8.32
C ALA A 113 -10.93 -2.09 -9.83
N TYR A 114 -11.49 -3.03 -10.59
CA TYR A 114 -11.56 -2.94 -12.05
C TYR A 114 -12.98 -2.60 -12.47
N LYS A 115 -13.13 -1.59 -13.32
CA LYS A 115 -14.42 -1.11 -13.81
C LYS A 115 -14.79 -1.81 -15.12
N CYS A 116 -16.07 -2.14 -15.28
CA CYS A 116 -16.64 -2.46 -16.58
C CYS A 116 -16.60 -1.22 -17.50
N GLU A 117 -16.26 -1.38 -18.77
CA GLU A 117 -16.23 -0.25 -19.72
C GLU A 117 -17.64 0.19 -20.15
N PHE A 118 -18.65 -0.67 -20.00
CA PHE A 118 -20.01 -0.42 -20.45
C PHE A 118 -20.96 0.06 -19.35
N CYS A 119 -20.65 -0.23 -18.08
CA CYS A 119 -21.53 0.10 -16.95
C CYS A 119 -20.75 0.42 -15.66
N PRO A 120 -21.41 0.91 -14.60
CA PRO A 120 -20.74 1.25 -13.34
C PRO A 120 -20.25 0.05 -12.51
N PHE A 121 -20.44 -1.19 -12.97
CA PHE A 121 -19.99 -2.39 -12.23
C PHE A 121 -18.48 -2.36 -12.01
N MET A 122 -18.06 -2.67 -10.78
CA MET A 122 -16.66 -2.81 -10.40
C MET A 122 -16.45 -4.15 -9.71
N ALA A 123 -15.30 -4.78 -9.94
CA ALA A 123 -14.93 -6.01 -9.26
C ALA A 123 -13.44 -6.06 -8.88
N PRO A 124 -13.07 -6.84 -7.85
CA PRO A 124 -11.67 -6.98 -7.42
C PRO A 124 -10.72 -7.58 -8.45
N THR A 125 -11.24 -8.34 -9.42
CA THR A 125 -10.42 -9.03 -10.43
C THR A 125 -10.85 -8.72 -11.86
N LYS A 126 -9.87 -8.73 -12.79
CA LYS A 126 -10.14 -8.62 -14.22
C LYS A 126 -11.00 -9.78 -14.75
N LEU A 127 -10.88 -10.97 -14.16
CA LEU A 127 -11.69 -12.13 -14.53
C LEU A 127 -13.17 -11.90 -14.23
N GLN A 128 -13.50 -11.39 -13.04
CA GLN A 128 -14.88 -11.06 -12.68
C GLN A 128 -15.45 -9.99 -13.62
N VAL A 129 -14.67 -8.96 -13.97
CA VAL A 129 -15.11 -7.95 -14.96
C VAL A 129 -15.30 -8.58 -16.33
N SER A 130 -14.40 -9.45 -16.79
CA SER A 130 -14.51 -10.14 -18.08
C SER A 130 -15.77 -11.01 -18.14
N ASN A 131 -16.05 -11.78 -17.09
CA ASN A 131 -17.26 -12.58 -16.98
C ASN A 131 -18.52 -11.71 -16.97
N HIS A 132 -18.49 -10.58 -16.23
CA HIS A 132 -19.58 -9.60 -16.24
C HIS A 132 -19.83 -9.02 -17.64
N LYS A 133 -18.77 -8.66 -18.39
CA LYS A 133 -18.90 -8.08 -19.75
C LYS A 133 -19.71 -8.95 -20.70
N ARG A 134 -19.63 -10.29 -20.56
CA ARG A 134 -20.40 -11.25 -21.38
C ARG A 134 -21.91 -11.12 -21.17
N GLY A 135 -22.34 -10.83 -19.95
CA GLY A 135 -23.75 -10.64 -19.58
C GLY A 135 -24.19 -9.18 -19.46
N CYS A 136 -23.31 -8.21 -19.71
CA CYS A 136 -23.57 -6.80 -19.43
C CYS A 136 -24.66 -6.24 -20.35
N LEU A 137 -25.75 -5.72 -19.78
CA LEU A 137 -26.88 -5.13 -20.52
C LEU A 137 -26.50 -3.90 -21.35
N ARG A 138 -25.41 -3.21 -20.98
CA ARG A 138 -24.91 -2.02 -21.68
C ARG A 138 -23.81 -2.35 -22.70
N ASN A 139 -23.44 -3.63 -22.86
CA ASN A 139 -22.45 -4.05 -23.85
C ASN A 139 -23.11 -4.11 -25.24
N PRO A 140 -22.69 -3.29 -26.22
CA PRO A 140 -23.28 -3.28 -27.56
C PRO A 140 -23.22 -4.64 -28.27
N ALA A 141 -22.15 -5.41 -28.04
CA ALA A 141 -21.99 -6.74 -28.65
C ALA A 141 -22.98 -7.79 -28.11
N ARG A 142 -23.62 -7.54 -26.96
CA ARG A 142 -24.68 -8.40 -26.45
C ARG A 142 -25.97 -8.22 -27.23
N ALA A 143 -26.28 -7.01 -27.72
CA ALA A 143 -27.50 -6.74 -28.45
C ALA A 143 -27.52 -7.37 -29.87
N ALA A 144 -26.41 -7.95 -30.30
CA ALA A 144 -26.23 -8.58 -31.62
C ALA A 144 -26.41 -10.11 -31.62
N ASN A 145 -26.67 -10.74 -30.45
CA ASN A 145 -26.88 -12.19 -30.28
C ASN A 145 -28.26 -12.48 -29.71
#